data_AF-A0A661W2T2-F1
#
_entry.id   AF-A0A661W2T2-F1
#
_cell.length_a   1.000
_cell.length_b   1.000
_cell.length_c   1.000
_cell.angle_alpha   90.00
_cell.angle_beta   90.00
_cell.angle_gamma   90.00
#
_symmetry.space_group_name_H-M   'P 1'
#
loop_
_entity.id
_entity.type
_entity.pdbx_description
1 polymer ?
#
loop_
_entity_poly.entity_id
_entity_poly.type
_entity_poly.pdbx_seq_one_letter_code
_entity_poly.pdbx_strand_id
1 'polypeptide(L)'
;IYHVAPDREIWFREFCGYMIKAQGGRRVQMRIPYGAAIVFCLFLELWQKLRRSKNMPYLTRSSTRFLNEGMYIDGSKARRELGWEQKVSMEEGTRLYVQWRRSDQAK
;
A
#
# COMPACT_ATOMS: atom_id res chain seq x y z
N ILE A 1 -16.75 14.91 9.77
CA ILE A 1 -15.46 14.28 9.40
C ILE A 1 -15.23 14.54 7.93
N TYR A 2 -14.05 15.04 7.55
CA TYR A 2 -13.64 15.21 6.14
C TYR A 2 -12.60 14.15 5.82
N HIS A 3 -12.80 13.43 4.72
CA HIS A 3 -11.82 12.47 4.23
C HIS A 3 -11.12 13.01 3.00
N VAL A 4 -9.81 12.83 2.98
CA VAL A 4 -8.95 13.15 1.83
C VAL A 4 -8.76 11.84 1.08
N ALA A 5 -9.35 11.75 -0.11
CA ALA A 5 -9.28 10.56 -0.94
C ALA A 5 -8.81 10.94 -2.37
N PRO A 6 -8.16 10.00 -3.08
CA PRO A 6 -7.83 10.18 -4.49
C PRO A 6 -9.10 10.23 -5.36
N ASP A 7 -8.97 10.81 -6.55
CA ASP A 7 -10.12 10.97 -7.46
C ASP A 7 -10.57 9.66 -8.10
N ARG A 8 -9.68 8.66 -8.12
CA ARG A 8 -9.91 7.34 -8.67
C ARG A 8 -9.57 6.27 -7.64
N GLU A 9 -10.32 5.17 -7.67
CA GLU A 9 -10.00 3.93 -6.96
C GLU A 9 -8.69 3.33 -7.49
N ILE A 10 -7.74 3.10 -6.59
CA ILE A 10 -6.43 2.54 -6.93
C ILE A 10 -6.28 1.22 -6.22
N TRP A 11 -6.11 0.15 -7.00
CA TRP A 11 -5.85 -1.16 -6.44
C TRP A 11 -4.40 -1.25 -5.96
N PHE A 12 -4.18 -2.02 -4.88
CA PHE A 12 -2.83 -2.24 -4.35
C PHE A 12 -1.85 -2.76 -5.43
N ARG A 13 -2.34 -3.61 -6.34
CA ARG A 13 -1.54 -4.10 -7.48
C ARG A 13 -1.09 -2.96 -8.42
N GLU A 14 -1.95 -1.98 -8.68
CA GLU A 14 -1.59 -0.82 -9.51
C GLU A 14 -0.54 0.02 -8.80
N PHE A 15 -0.71 0.27 -7.50
CA PHE A 15 0.28 0.96 -6.67
C PHE A 15 1.65 0.27 -6.71
N CYS A 16 1.71 -1.06 -6.49
CA CYS A 16 2.96 -1.82 -6.63
C CYS A 16 3.56 -1.71 -8.04
N GLY A 17 2.72 -1.70 -9.07
CA GLY A 17 3.15 -1.49 -10.45
C GLY A 17 3.83 -0.13 -10.67
N TYR A 18 3.26 0.94 -10.13
CA TYR A 18 3.85 2.28 -10.19
C TYR A 18 5.18 2.36 -9.42
N MET A 19 5.26 1.74 -8.24
CA MET A 19 6.50 1.66 -7.45
C MET A 19 7.62 0.91 -8.19
N ILE A 20 7.32 -0.26 -8.77
CA ILE A 20 8.29 -1.03 -9.56
C ILE A 20 8.75 -0.22 -10.78
N LYS A 21 7.82 0.45 -11.48
CA LYS A 21 8.13 1.32 -12.61
C LYS A 21 9.06 2.46 -12.20
N ALA A 22 8.77 3.13 -11.08
CA ALA A 22 9.58 4.21 -10.53
C ALA A 22 10.99 3.74 -10.13
N GLN A 23 11.13 2.51 -9.63
CA GLN A 23 12.42 1.91 -9.31
C GLN A 23 13.21 1.47 -10.55
N GLY A 24 12.56 1.35 -11.72
CA GLY A 24 13.16 0.82 -12.95
C GLY A 24 13.18 -0.72 -13.01
N GLY A 25 12.39 -1.40 -12.18
CA GLY A 25 12.32 -2.85 -12.12
C GLY A 25 11.40 -3.46 -13.20
N ARG A 26 11.48 -4.79 -13.35
CA ARG A 26 10.57 -5.56 -14.22
C ARG A 26 9.21 -5.72 -13.55
N ARG A 27 8.12 -5.56 -14.31
CA ARG A 27 6.74 -5.77 -13.83
C ARG A 27 6.58 -7.20 -13.30
N VAL A 28 6.26 -7.33 -12.02
CA VAL A 28 5.92 -8.60 -11.40
C VAL A 28 4.45 -8.92 -11.68
N GLN A 29 4.19 -10.01 -12.41
CA GLN A 29 2.83 -10.46 -12.77
C GLN A 29 2.38 -11.70 -11.97
N MET A 30 2.97 -11.94 -10.80
CA MET A 30 2.59 -13.08 -9.98
C MET A 30 1.21 -12.86 -9.34
N ARG A 31 0.37 -13.89 -9.37
CA ARG A 31 -0.91 -13.94 -8.66
C ARG A 31 -0.76 -14.94 -7.53
N ILE A 32 -0.95 -14.50 -6.29
CA ILE A 32 -0.92 -15.36 -5.11
C ILE A 32 -2.38 -15.62 -4.71
N PRO A 33 -2.82 -16.89 -4.59
CA PRO A 33 -4.16 -17.19 -4.13
C PRO A 33 -4.33 -16.76 -2.66
N TYR A 34 -5.48 -16.16 -2.34
CA TYR A 34 -5.73 -15.57 -1.03
C TYR A 34 -5.58 -16.58 0.12
N GLY A 35 -5.97 -17.83 -0.08
CA GLY A 35 -5.80 -18.90 0.91
C GLY A 35 -4.33 -19.13 1.29
N ALA A 36 -3.41 -19.11 0.31
CA ALA A 36 -1.98 -19.26 0.59
C ALA A 36 -1.42 -18.07 1.38
N ALA A 37 -1.89 -16.86 1.08
CA ALA A 37 -1.49 -15.66 1.81
C ALA A 37 -1.95 -15.69 3.28
N ILE A 38 -3.17 -16.17 3.55
CA ILE A 38 -3.68 -16.37 4.91
C ILE A 38 -2.84 -17.40 5.67
N VAL A 39 -2.57 -18.56 5.07
CA VAL A 39 -1.77 -19.62 5.71
C VAL A 39 -0.37 -19.12 6.04
N PHE A 40 0.24 -18.35 5.14
CA PHE A 40 1.54 -17.73 5.39
C PHE A 40 1.50 -16.74 6.55
N CYS A 41 0.47 -15.88 6.63
CA CYS A 41 0.28 -14.97 7.75
C CYS A 41 0.08 -15.69 9.09
N LEU A 42 -0.69 -16.79 9.09
CA LEU A 42 -0.88 -17.63 10.27
C LEU A 42 0.46 -18.16 10.79
N PHE A 43 1.31 -18.64 9.88
CA PHE A 43 2.62 -19.14 10.23
C PHE A 43 3.52 -18.04 10.82
N LEU A 44 3.53 -16.84 10.22
CA LEU A 44 4.29 -15.69 10.73
C LEU A 44 3.82 -15.24 12.12
N GLU A 45 2.51 -15.13 12.32
CA GLU A 45 1.93 -14.77 13.62
C GLU A 45 2.26 -15.81 14.69
N LEU A 46 2.16 -17.10 14.35
CA LEU A 46 2.49 -18.19 15.26
C LEU A 46 3.99 -18.16 15.62
N TRP A 47 4.86 -18.00 14.62
CA TRP A 47 6.30 -17.91 14.81
C TRP A 47 6.71 -16.73 15.69
N GLN A 48 6.07 -15.57 15.52
CA GLN A 48 6.32 -14.42 16.36
C GLN A 48 5.82 -14.59 17.79
N LYS A 49 4.64 -15.19 17.97
CA LYS A 49 4.14 -15.56 19.31
C LYS A 49 5.11 -16.51 20.02
N LEU A 50 5.66 -17.49 19.30
CA LEU A 50 6.70 -18.40 19.79
C LEU A 50 7.98 -17.65 20.19
N ARG A 51 8.44 -16.69 19.38
CA ARG A 51 9.61 -15.86 19.71
C ARG A 51 9.37 -14.82 20.81
N ARG A 52 8.15 -14.69 21.34
CA ARG A 52 7.75 -13.64 22.32
C ARG A 52 8.25 -12.25 21.93
N SER A 53 8.33 -11.97 20.63
CA SER A 53 8.81 -10.68 20.15
C SER A 53 7.71 -9.64 20.37
N LYS A 54 8.06 -8.49 20.94
CA LYS A 54 7.13 -7.35 21.08
C LYS A 54 6.95 -6.56 19.77
N ASN A 55 7.70 -6.91 18.72
CA ASN A 55 7.65 -6.22 17.45
C ASN A 55 6.44 -6.68 16.63
N MET A 56 5.71 -5.74 16.05
CA MET A 56 4.56 -6.03 15.19
C MET A 56 5.02 -6.85 13.97
N PRO A 57 4.30 -7.92 13.58
CA PRO A 57 4.62 -8.66 12.36
C PRO A 57 4.50 -7.76 11.13
N TYR A 58 5.48 -7.85 10.22
CA TYR A 58 5.43 -7.15 8.93
C TYR A 58 4.19 -7.50 8.10
N LEU A 59 3.63 -8.71 8.29
CA LEU A 59 2.44 -9.18 7.61
C LEU A 59 1.52 -9.89 8.62
N THR A 60 0.31 -9.37 8.79
CA THR A 60 -0.74 -9.97 9.63
C THR A 60 -1.93 -10.39 8.78
N ARG A 61 -2.79 -11.23 9.34
CA ARG A 61 -4.09 -11.57 8.74
C ARG A 61 -4.93 -10.33 8.46
N SER A 62 -4.92 -9.33 9.37
CA SER A 62 -5.64 -8.07 9.18
C SER A 62 -5.07 -7.27 8.00
N SER A 63 -3.74 -7.10 7.91
CA SER A 63 -3.11 -6.44 6.76
C SER A 63 -3.49 -7.12 5.43
N THR A 64 -3.50 -8.46 5.39
CA THR A 64 -3.85 -9.22 4.18
C THR A 64 -5.32 -9.03 3.80
N ARG A 65 -6.21 -8.93 4.78
CA ARG A 65 -7.63 -8.61 4.52
C ARG A 65 -7.78 -7.21 3.94
N PHE A 66 -7.13 -6.21 4.52
CA PHE A 66 -7.16 -4.83 4.00
C PHE A 66 -6.59 -4.73 2.58
N LEU A 67 -5.55 -5.49 2.27
CA LEU A 67 -4.98 -5.54 0.92
C LEU A 67 -5.90 -6.22 -0.10
N ASN A 68 -6.75 -7.15 0.35
CA ASN A 68 -7.71 -7.85 -0.51
C ASN A 68 -8.99 -7.04 -0.75
N GLU A 69 -9.59 -6.53 0.34
CA GLU A 69 -10.84 -5.76 0.29
C GLU A 69 -10.64 -4.35 -0.28
N GLY A 70 -9.43 -3.79 -0.14
CA GLY A 70 -9.16 -2.39 -0.43
C GLY A 70 -9.70 -1.47 0.65
N MET A 71 -9.15 -0.26 0.76
CA MET A 71 -9.65 0.78 1.66
C MET A 71 -10.21 1.92 0.81
N TYR A 72 -11.50 1.84 0.53
CA TYR A 72 -12.22 2.86 -0.23
C TYR A 72 -12.91 3.81 0.73
N ILE A 73 -12.61 5.10 0.60
CA ILE A 73 -13.13 6.14 1.49
C ILE A 73 -13.75 7.23 0.61
N ASP A 74 -14.96 7.67 0.96
CA ASP A 74 -15.62 8.76 0.26
C ASP A 74 -15.00 10.12 0.64
N GLY A 75 -14.35 10.76 -0.34
CA GLY A 75 -13.79 12.11 -0.25
C GLY A 75 -14.71 13.22 -0.78
N SER A 76 -15.95 12.90 -1.19
CA SER A 76 -16.86 13.84 -1.86
C SER A 76 -17.16 15.08 -1.02
N LYS A 77 -17.22 14.93 0.31
CA LYS A 77 -17.44 16.05 1.23
C LYS A 77 -16.29 17.07 1.18
N ALA A 78 -15.05 16.59 1.21
CA ALA A 78 -13.87 17.47 1.16
C ALA A 78 -13.76 18.19 -0.19
N ARG A 79 -14.10 17.51 -1.29
CA ARG A 79 -14.12 18.14 -2.63
C ARG A 79 -15.13 19.28 -2.71
N ARG A 80 -16.36 19.06 -2.24
CA ARG A 80 -17.45 20.06 -2.32
C ARG A 80 -17.24 21.27 -1.41
N GLU A 81 -16.81 21.05 -0.18
CA GLU A 81 -16.78 22.09 0.85
C GLU A 81 -15.42 22.79 0.97
N LEU A 82 -14.33 22.09 0.65
CA LEU A 82 -12.95 22.61 0.80
C LEU A 82 -12.25 22.83 -0.54
N GLY A 83 -12.90 22.51 -1.67
CA GLY A 83 -12.26 22.55 -2.99
C GLY A 83 -11.08 21.59 -3.11
N TRP A 84 -11.07 20.50 -2.32
CA TRP A 84 -9.98 19.53 -2.34
C TRP A 84 -9.91 18.81 -3.69
N GLU A 85 -8.73 18.83 -4.31
CA GLU A 85 -8.43 18.15 -5.57
C GLU A 85 -7.04 17.49 -5.50
N GLN A 86 -6.93 16.29 -6.07
CA GLN A 86 -5.67 15.57 -6.13
C GLN A 86 -4.72 16.23 -7.15
N LYS A 87 -3.74 17.00 -6.67
CA LYS A 87 -2.75 17.68 -7.54
C LYS A 87 -1.70 16.74 -8.15
N VAL A 88 -1.38 15.65 -7.45
CA VAL A 88 -0.29 14.74 -7.82
C VAL A 88 -0.87 13.37 -8.08
N SER A 89 -0.64 12.84 -9.27
CA SER A 89 -1.08 11.48 -9.62
C SER A 89 -0.33 10.43 -8.79
N MET A 90 -0.90 9.23 -8.65
CA MET A 90 -0.23 8.15 -7.91
C MET A 90 1.11 7.75 -8.55
N GLU A 91 1.17 7.75 -9.88
CA GLU A 91 2.41 7.48 -10.62
C GLU A 91 3.48 8.55 -10.34
N GLU A 92 3.09 9.82 -10.36
CA GLU A 92 4.00 10.91 -10.06
C GLU A 92 4.47 10.88 -8.60
N GLY A 93 3.55 10.66 -7.66
CA GLY A 93 3.86 10.57 -6.23
C GLY A 93 4.84 9.43 -5.93
N THR A 94 4.64 8.25 -6.53
CA THR A 94 5.58 7.13 -6.38
C THR A 94 6.95 7.42 -6.99
N ARG A 95 7.01 8.11 -8.14
CA ARG A 95 8.28 8.58 -8.73
C ARG A 95 9.02 9.54 -7.81
N LEU A 96 8.33 10.56 -7.29
CA LEU A 96 8.91 11.56 -6.38
C LEU A 96 9.42 10.90 -5.10
N TYR A 97 8.67 9.96 -4.54
CA TYR A 97 9.08 9.20 -3.36
C TYR A 97 10.37 8.40 -3.61
N VAL A 98 10.46 7.68 -4.73
CA VAL A 98 11.67 6.91 -5.06
C VAL A 98 12.87 7.83 -5.28
N GLN A 99 12.67 8.99 -5.92
CA GLN A 99 13.72 9.99 -6.10
C GLN A 99 14.23 10.53 -4.76
N TRP A 100 13.34 10.89 -3.85
CA TRP A 100 13.69 11.33 -2.50
C TRP A 100 14.42 10.22 -1.72
N ARG A 101 13.93 8.97 -1.79
CA ARG A 101 14.58 7.86 -1.06
C ARG A 101 16.00 7.62 -1.54
N ARG A 102 16.26 7.77 -2.84
CA ARG A 102 17.61 7.67 -3.42
C ARG A 102 18.52 8.82 -2.98
N SER A 103 18.00 10.05 -2.87
CA SER A 103 18.81 11.18 -2.39
C SER A 103 19.09 11.10 -0.89
N ASP A 104 18.19 10.52 -0.10
CA ASP A 104 18.39 10.28 1.34
C ASP A 104 19.44 9.19 1.61
N GLN A 105 19.46 8.11 0.82
CA GLN A 105 20.46 7.04 0.94
C GLN A 105 21.87 7.42 0.45
N ALA A 106 21.98 8.49 -0.35
CA ALA A 106 23.27 9.00 -0.84
C ALA A 106 23.94 9.99 0.13
N LYS A 107 23.27 10.32 1.25
CA LYS A 107 23.82 11.09 2.37
C LYS A 107 24.37 10.15 3.43
#